data_AF-A0A7V6PX05-F1
#
_entry.id   AF-A0A7V6PX05-F1
#
_cell.length_a   1.000
_cell.length_b   1.000
_cell.length_c   1.000
_cell.angle_alpha   90.00
_cell.angle_beta   90.00
_cell.angle_gamma   90.00
#
_symmetry.space_group_name_H-M   'P 1'
#
loop_
_entity.id
_entity.type
_entity.pdbx_description
1 polymer ?
#
loop_
_entity_poly.entity_id
_entity_poly.type
_entity_poly.pdbx_seq_one_letter_code
_entity_poly.pdbx_strand_id
1 'polypeptide(L)' 'YVYNGFDYDELYNLREDPYELVNVINKPENRQIVRQLSEKLWKFAYERKDTCINSYIMVSLAEFGPGIIF' A
#
# COMPACT_ATOMS: atom_id res chain seq x y z
N TYR A 1 0.74 -6.37 -2.94
CA TYR A 1 0.38 -5.27 -2.03
C TYR A 1 -0.74 -4.52 -2.69
N VAL A 2 -1.85 -4.37 -1.99
CA VAL A 2 -3.03 -3.66 -2.42
C VAL A 2 -3.23 -2.51 -1.43
N TYR A 3 -3.18 -1.28 -1.94
CA TYR A 3 -3.52 -0.10 -1.15
C TYR A 3 -5.03 0.04 -1.09
N ASN A 4 -5.56 0.14 0.13
CA ASN A 4 -6.97 0.33 0.38
C ASN A 4 -7.18 1.64 1.12
N GLY A 5 -7.90 2.57 0.50
CA GLY A 5 -8.22 3.83 1.13
C GLY A 5 -9.31 3.71 2.20
N PHE A 6 -10.15 2.68 2.21
CA PHE A 6 -11.31 2.60 3.10
C PHE A 6 -11.14 1.61 4.26
N ASP A 7 -10.47 0.50 4.01
CA ASP A 7 -10.26 -0.59 4.96
C ASP A 7 -8.76 -0.91 5.05
N TYR A 8 -8.38 -2.07 5.59
CA TYR A 8 -6.99 -2.48 5.69
C TYR A 8 -6.33 -2.65 4.32
N ASP A 9 -5.09 -2.17 4.23
CA ASP A 9 -4.17 -2.56 3.17
C ASP A 9 -3.94 -4.09 3.18
N GLU A 10 -3.56 -4.64 2.03
CA GLU A 10 -3.38 -6.08 1.89
C GLU A 10 -2.01 -6.44 1.32
N LEU A 11 -1.44 -7.54 1.81
CA LEU A 11 -0.19 -8.09 1.30
C LEU A 11 -0.32 -9.60 1.13
N TYR A 12 -0.06 -10.08 -0.09
CA TYR A 12 -0.11 -11.49 -0.44
C TYR A 12 1.22 -11.96 -0.99
N ASN A 13 1.60 -13.20 -0.64
CA ASN A 13 2.75 -13.86 -1.23
C ASN A 13 2.30 -14.64 -2.47
N LEU A 14 2.28 -14.00 -3.64
CA LEU A 14 1.80 -14.61 -4.89
C LEU A 14 2.53 -15.89 -5.31
N ARG A 15 3.72 -16.17 -4.77
CA ARG A 15 4.45 -17.42 -5.05
C ARG A 15 3.87 -18.60 -4.28
N GLU A 16 3.47 -18.38 -3.03
CA GLU A 16 2.97 -19.42 -2.12
C GLU A 16 1.44 -19.44 -2.04
N ASP A 17 0.82 -18.27 -2.26
CA ASP A 17 -0.61 -18.01 -2.23
C ASP A 17 -1.02 -17.25 -3.51
N PRO A 18 -1.06 -17.94 -4.66
CA PRO A 18 -1.40 -17.32 -5.95
C PRO A 18 -2.88 -16.91 -6.04
N TYR A 19 -3.71 -17.34 -5.10
CA TYR A 19 -5.14 -17.02 -5.05
C TYR A 19 -5.48 -15.96 -4.00
N GLU A 20 -4.47 -15.36 -3.37
CA GLU A 20 -4.61 -14.20 -2.47
C GLU A 20 -5.60 -14.48 -1.31
N LEU A 21 -5.55 -15.69 -0.76
CA LEU A 21 -6.48 -16.13 0.29
C LEU A 21 -6.04 -15.70 1.69
N VAL A 22 -4.74 -15.42 1.89
CA VAL A 22 -4.16 -15.12 3.20
C VAL A 22 -3.46 -13.77 3.19
N ASN A 23 -4.11 -12.76 3.76
CA ASN A 23 -3.49 -11.45 3.96
C ASN A 23 -2.41 -11.54 5.07
N VAL A 24 -1.15 -11.31 4.68
CA VAL A 24 0.02 -11.38 5.57
C VAL A 24 0.58 -10.00 5.94
N ILE A 25 -0.18 -8.92 5.76
CA ILE A 25 0.30 -7.55 5.98
C ILE A 25 0.71 -7.27 7.44
N ASN A 26 0.00 -7.86 8.40
CA ASN A 26 0.20 -7.62 9.83
C ASN A 26 1.42 -8.34 10.42
N LYS A 27 2.14 -9.13 9.62
CA LYS A 27 3.35 -9.81 10.05
C LYS A 27 4.50 -8.80 10.19
N PRO A 28 5.12 -8.64 11.38
CA PRO A 28 6.17 -7.64 11.60
C PRO A 28 7.34 -7.74 10.61
N GLU A 29 7.72 -8.95 10.21
CA GLU A 29 8.75 -9.24 9.23
C GLU A 29 8.46 -8.66 7.84
N ASN A 30 7.18 -8.47 7.51
CA ASN A 30 6.76 -7.96 6.21
C ASN A 30 6.72 -6.43 6.16
N ARG A 31 6.88 -5.73 7.29
CA ARG A 31 6.74 -4.26 7.35
C ARG A 31 7.69 -3.54 6.39
N GLN A 32 8.92 -4.03 6.25
CA GLN A 32 9.88 -3.46 5.31
C GLN A 32 9.45 -3.66 3.85
N ILE A 33 8.85 -4.82 3.55
CA ILE A 33 8.32 -5.13 2.21
C ILE A 33 7.13 -4.20 1.90
N VAL A 34 6.22 -4.00 2.86
CA VAL A 34 5.10 -3.06 2.72
C VAL A 34 5.62 -1.67 2.38
N ARG A 35 6.56 -1.13 3.15
CA ARG A 35 7.17 0.18 2.88
C ARG A 35 7.74 0.29 1.46
N GLN A 36 8.50 -0.71 1.00
CA GLN A 36 9.08 -0.72 -0.35
C GLN A 36 8.03 -0.75 -1.45
N LEU A 37 6.93 -1.48 -1.23
CA LEU A 37 5.83 -1.56 -2.20
C LEU A 37 4.99 -0.28 -2.21
N SER A 38 4.73 0.32 -1.04
CA SER A 38 4.11 1.65 -0.93
C SER A 38 4.96 2.71 -1.64
N GLU A 39 6.29 2.67 -1.51
CA GLU A 39 7.19 3.61 -2.19
C GLU A 39 7.04 3.53 -3.71
N LYS A 40 6.99 2.30 -4.25
CA LYS A 40 6.75 2.07 -5.69
C LYS A 40 5.38 2.59 -6.12
N LEU A 41 4.34 2.37 -5.32
CA LEU A 41 2.98 2.86 -5.59
C LEU A 41 2.96 4.39 -5.67
N TRP A 42 3.49 5.08 -4.67
CA TRP A 42 3.50 6.55 -4.65
C TRP A 42 4.36 7.14 -5.75
N LYS A 43 5.50 6.52 -6.05
CA LYS A 43 6.34 6.93 -7.18
C LYS A 43 5.58 6.81 -8.49
N PHE A 44 4.88 5.70 -8.71
CA PHE A 44 4.04 5.52 -9.89
C PHE A 44 2.93 6.59 -9.98
N ALA A 45 2.22 6.84 -8.88
CA ALA A 45 1.19 7.87 -8.81
C ALA A 45 1.75 9.26 -9.16
N TYR A 46 2.90 9.62 -8.57
CA TYR A 46 3.58 10.88 -8.84
C TYR A 46 4.00 11.03 -10.31
N GLU A 47 4.62 10.01 -10.89
CA GLU A 47 5.05 10.00 -12.30
C GLU A 47 3.86 10.13 -13.27
N ARG A 48 2.70 9.58 -12.90
CA ARG A 48 1.47 9.67 -13.69
C ARG A 48 0.64 10.93 -13.41
N LYS A 49 1.09 11.78 -12.47
CA LYS A 49 0.33 12.94 -11.97
C LYS A 49 -1.06 12.53 -11.46
N ASP A 50 -1.16 11.33 -10.90
CA ASP A 50 -2.39 10.83 -10.30
C ASP A 50 -2.60 11.51 -8.93
N THR A 51 -3.83 11.95 -8.69
CA THR A 51 -4.20 12.61 -7.44
C THR A 51 -4.89 11.60 -6.53
N CYS A 52 -4.09 10.78 -5.86
CA CYS A 52 -4.57 9.78 -4.91
C CYS A 52 -4.90 10.36 -3.52
N ILE A 53 -5.29 11.65 -3.47
CA ILE A 53 -5.58 12.37 -2.22
C ILE A 53 -7.04 12.83 -2.29
N ASN A 54 -7.83 12.47 -1.29
CA ASN A 54 -9.24 12.83 -1.19
C ASN A 54 -9.45 13.73 0.04
N SER A 55 -10.37 14.70 -0.03
CA SER A 55 -10.74 15.56 1.10
C SER A 55 -11.53 14.84 2.19
N TYR A 56 -12.06 13.64 1.90
CA TYR A 56 -12.76 12.82 2.87
C TYR A 56 -11.77 12.05 3.75
N ILE A 57 -11.55 12.55 4.98
CA ILE A 57 -10.50 12.08 5.90
C ILE A 57 -10.45 10.57 6.11
N MET A 58 -11.60 9.89 6.07
CA MET A 58 -11.68 8.44 6.27
C MET A 58 -10.95 7.65 5.17
N VAL A 59 -10.70 8.27 4.02
CA VAL A 59 -9.94 7.66 2.92
C VAL A 59 -8.64 8.38 2.58
N SER A 60 -8.20 9.27 3.47
CA SER A 60 -6.97 10.06 3.29
C SER A 60 -5.80 9.54 4.14
N LEU A 61 -6.00 8.42 4.85
CA LEU A 61 -4.99 7.83 5.73
C LEU A 61 -4.31 6.64 5.03
N ALA A 62 -3.00 6.57 5.19
CA ALA A 62 -2.17 5.45 4.75
C ALA A 62 -1.05 5.26 5.79
N GLU A 63 -0.63 4.03 6.08
CA GLU A 63 0.48 3.79 7.01
C GLU A 63 1.77 4.47 6.52
N PHE A 64 2.04 4.34 5.22
CA PHE A 64 3.12 5.03 4.55
C PHE A 64 2.52 5.92 3.47
N GLY A 65 2.45 7.22 3.71
CA GLY A 65 1.90 8.20 2.77
C GLY A 65 2.87 8.60 1.65
N PRO A 66 2.46 9.49 0.74
CA PRO A 66 3.28 9.94 -0.40
C PRO A 66 4.56 10.67 0.02
N GLY A 67 4.73 11.06 1.28
CA GLY A 67 5.97 11.63 1.78
C GLY A 67 7.19 10.70 1.71
N ILE A 68 6.99 9.38 1.58
CA ILE A 68 8.10 8.40 1.63
C ILE A 68 8.98 8.36 0.37
N ILE A 69 8.56 9.02 -0.73
CA ILE A 69 9.35 9.09 -1.98
C ILE A 69 10.24 10.34 -2.06
N PHE A 70 10.26 11.15 -1.00
CA PHE A 70 11.04 12.40 -0.88
C PHE A 70 11.97 12.33 0.32
#